data_AF-A0A3N4IIP5-F1
#
_entry.id   AF-A0A3N4IIP5-F1
#
_cell.length_a   1.000
_cell.length_b   1.000
_cell.length_c   1.000
_cell.angle_alpha   90.00
_cell.angle_beta   90.00
_cell.angle_gamma   90.00
#
_symmetry.space_group_name_H-M   'P 1'
#
loop_
_entity.id
_entity.type
_entity.pdbx_description
1 polymer ?
#
loop_
_entity_poly.entity_id
_entity_poly.type
_entity_poly.pdbx_seq_one_letter_code
_entity_poly.pdbx_strand_id
1 'polypeptide(L)'
;MAKEAPKSKKGGDKKGGKTSVKDRKDAGPVGFAKIQKYNNMRLPDGTHKRKLDKIKATLIQKAKTKQQYAKLLAKEKKAQEQEQRPEHLGPAPVPVENQEDDSVPAEMHPDRQTRIDEMEGQPDEPQKRQRERRERPPRPQRKSNPGFAAEQKKAEQRKKEAEEREKEIQEKEKAKRISIQERNRKKKLMTAKTVDGRKMLGKQSSVLLSKIQQQMST
;
A
#
# COMPACT_ATOMS: atom_id res chain seq x y z
N MET A 1 -39.92 -21.25 50.84
CA MET A 1 -38.62 -20.67 51.22
C MET A 1 -38.45 -19.36 50.48
N ALA A 2 -38.64 -18.24 51.19
CA ALA A 2 -38.52 -16.89 50.65
C ALA A 2 -37.40 -16.17 51.40
N LYS A 3 -36.37 -15.71 50.67
CA LYS A 3 -35.36 -14.67 51.00
C LYS A 3 -34.64 -14.34 49.69
N GLU A 4 -34.21 -13.14 49.31
CA GLU A 4 -34.45 -11.74 49.67
C GLU A 4 -33.57 -10.98 48.65
N ALA A 5 -34.09 -9.96 47.96
CA ALA A 5 -33.30 -9.11 47.07
C ALA A 5 -32.50 -8.06 47.88
N PRO A 6 -31.24 -7.75 47.55
CA PRO A 6 -30.57 -6.61 48.16
C PRO A 6 -31.02 -5.29 47.53
N LYS A 7 -31.56 -4.46 48.42
CA LYS A 7 -32.07 -3.10 48.22
C LYS A 7 -30.97 -2.11 47.81
N SER A 8 -31.40 -1.14 47.02
CA SER A 8 -30.77 0.14 46.70
C SER A 8 -30.22 0.90 47.92
N LYS A 9 -29.02 1.49 47.79
CA LYS A 9 -28.60 2.66 48.58
C LYS A 9 -28.46 3.89 47.67
N LYS A 10 -29.35 4.86 47.92
CA LYS A 10 -29.24 6.27 47.52
C LYS A 10 -28.12 6.96 48.31
N GLY A 11 -27.59 8.04 47.76
CA GLY A 11 -27.03 9.15 48.55
C GLY A 11 -25.63 9.56 48.14
N GLY A 12 -25.51 10.66 47.41
CA GLY A 12 -24.23 11.26 47.05
C GLY A 12 -24.42 12.52 46.23
N ASP A 13 -25.04 13.54 46.83
CA ASP A 13 -25.11 14.91 46.34
C ASP A 13 -23.73 15.40 45.88
N LYS A 14 -23.50 15.47 44.56
CA LYS A 14 -22.42 16.29 44.01
C LYS A 14 -22.99 17.65 43.67
N LYS A 15 -22.98 18.52 44.68
CA LYS A 15 -23.11 19.97 44.57
C LYS A 15 -22.28 20.46 43.39
N GLY A 16 -22.92 21.18 42.48
CA GLY A 16 -22.27 21.89 41.39
C GLY A 16 -21.31 22.94 41.94
N GLY A 17 -20.03 22.59 42.01
CA GLY A 17 -18.95 23.53 42.20
C GLY A 17 -18.81 24.37 40.94
N LYS A 18 -19.34 25.59 40.95
CA LYS A 18 -18.98 26.64 40.00
C LYS A 18 -17.50 26.96 40.21
N THR A 19 -16.61 26.26 39.50
CA THR A 19 -15.21 26.68 39.41
C THR A 19 -15.17 27.99 38.64
N SER A 20 -14.54 28.98 39.25
CA SER A 20 -14.40 30.32 38.72
C SER A 20 -13.72 30.26 37.34
N VAL A 21 -14.14 31.15 36.43
CA VAL A 21 -13.62 31.21 35.05
C VAL A 21 -12.13 31.61 35.01
N LYS A 22 -11.55 32.04 36.13
CA LYS A 22 -10.15 32.49 36.20
C LYS A 22 -9.13 31.35 36.36
N ASP A 23 -9.55 30.16 36.78
CA ASP A 23 -8.62 29.04 37.07
C ASP A 23 -8.43 28.06 35.90
N ARG A 24 -8.97 28.35 34.70
CA ARG A 24 -8.90 27.47 33.52
C ARG A 24 -7.82 27.85 32.50
N LYS A 25 -6.97 28.85 32.79
CA LYS A 25 -5.95 29.31 31.83
C LYS A 25 -4.71 28.41 31.75
N ASP A 26 -4.46 27.57 32.76
CA ASP A 26 -3.26 26.73 32.81
C ASP A 26 -3.51 25.23 32.53
N ALA A 27 -4.77 24.84 32.28
CA ALA A 27 -5.10 23.50 31.85
C ALA A 27 -5.12 23.41 30.32
N GLY A 28 -3.98 23.06 29.72
CA GLY A 28 -3.87 22.75 28.29
C GLY A 28 -4.87 21.68 27.83
N PRO A 29 -5.07 21.49 26.51
CA PRO A 29 -6.21 20.74 25.97
C PRO A 29 -5.98 19.23 26.04
N VAL A 30 -5.97 18.64 27.23
CA VAL A 30 -5.66 17.22 27.42
C VAL A 30 -6.85 16.29 27.10
N GLY A 31 -8.07 16.84 26.96
CA GLY A 31 -9.29 16.07 26.72
C GLY A 31 -9.66 15.86 25.25
N PHE A 32 -9.58 16.91 24.42
CA PHE A 32 -10.00 16.84 23.01
C PHE A 32 -9.00 16.06 22.13
N ALA A 33 -7.70 16.15 22.45
CA ALA A 33 -6.65 15.46 21.71
C ALA A 33 -6.73 13.94 21.83
N LYS A 34 -7.21 13.41 22.97
CA LYS A 34 -7.29 11.97 23.21
C LYS A 34 -8.44 11.34 22.40
N ILE A 35 -9.57 12.02 22.30
CA ILE A 35 -10.73 11.55 21.51
C ILE A 35 -10.44 11.62 19.99
N GLN A 36 -9.70 12.64 19.52
CA GLN A 36 -9.25 12.70 18.13
C GLN A 36 -8.16 11.65 17.79
N LYS A 37 -7.31 11.29 18.75
CA LYS A 37 -6.26 10.26 18.57
C LYS A 37 -6.83 8.86 18.33
N TYR A 38 -7.91 8.49 19.02
CA TYR A 38 -8.58 7.20 18.82
C TYR A 38 -9.48 7.16 17.58
N ASN A 39 -9.99 8.31 17.12
CA ASN A 39 -10.69 8.40 15.82
C ASN A 39 -9.70 8.36 14.65
N ASN A 40 -8.57 9.07 14.69
CA ASN A 40 -7.59 9.09 13.59
C ASN A 40 -6.83 7.76 13.38
N MET A 41 -6.76 6.87 14.38
CA MET A 41 -6.18 5.54 14.23
C MET A 41 -7.13 4.52 13.58
N ARG A 42 -8.43 4.85 13.41
CA ARG A 42 -9.44 3.97 12.81
C ARG A 42 -10.31 4.69 11.79
N LEU A 43 -9.91 5.89 11.34
CA LEU A 43 -10.47 6.51 10.15
C LEU A 43 -9.89 5.83 8.91
N PRO A 44 -10.63 5.74 7.79
CA PRO A 44 -10.09 5.22 6.55
C PRO A 44 -9.13 6.26 5.97
N ASP A 45 -7.92 6.33 6.54
CA ASP A 45 -6.78 6.85 5.81
C ASP A 45 -6.79 6.15 4.46
N GLY A 46 -6.91 6.96 3.40
CA GLY A 46 -7.25 6.50 2.06
C GLY A 46 -6.37 5.33 1.63
N THR A 47 -6.88 4.52 0.70
CA THR A 47 -6.21 3.31 0.21
C THR A 47 -4.73 3.53 -0.13
N HIS A 48 -4.36 4.71 -0.63
CA HIS A 48 -2.98 5.12 -0.89
C HIS A 48 -2.10 5.19 0.37
N LYS A 49 -2.55 5.80 1.46
CA LYS A 49 -1.77 5.87 2.70
C LYS A 49 -1.50 4.47 3.28
N ARG A 50 -2.53 3.62 3.33
CA ARG A 50 -2.37 2.21 3.75
C ARG A 50 -1.38 1.44 2.89
N LYS A 51 -1.38 1.67 1.57
CA LYS A 51 -0.40 1.06 0.65
C LYS A 51 1.01 1.56 0.95
N LEU A 52 1.19 2.86 1.16
CA LEU A 52 2.48 3.44 1.52
C LEU A 52 3.00 2.88 2.86
N ASP A 53 2.14 2.77 3.87
CA ASP A 53 2.54 2.23 5.18
C ASP A 53 2.91 0.75 5.09
N LYS A 54 2.15 -0.03 4.30
CA LYS A 54 2.53 -1.43 3.99
C LYS A 54 3.88 -1.50 3.27
N ILE A 55 4.09 -0.69 2.23
CA ILE A 55 5.35 -0.65 1.48
C ILE A 55 6.51 -0.32 2.44
N LYS A 56 6.37 0.72 3.27
CA LYS A 56 7.36 1.11 4.27
C LYS A 56 7.65 -0.02 5.26
N ALA A 57 6.61 -0.64 5.83
CA ALA A 57 6.77 -1.76 6.74
C ALA A 57 7.51 -2.95 6.08
N THR A 58 7.18 -3.28 4.84
CA THR A 58 7.84 -4.38 4.10
C THR A 58 9.31 -4.07 3.79
N LEU A 59 9.64 -2.81 3.46
CA LEU A 59 11.02 -2.37 3.22
C LEU A 59 11.86 -2.45 4.50
N ILE A 60 11.30 -1.98 5.61
CA ILE A 60 11.95 -2.03 6.93
C ILE A 60 12.20 -3.48 7.35
N GLN A 61 11.22 -4.38 7.17
CA GLN A 61 11.39 -5.80 7.47
C GLN A 61 12.49 -6.44 6.61
N LYS A 62 12.50 -6.19 5.30
CA LYS A 62 13.55 -6.68 4.40
C LYS A 62 14.95 -6.15 4.78
N ALA A 63 15.05 -4.90 5.20
CA ALA A 63 16.32 -4.34 5.67
C ALA A 63 16.78 -5.02 6.97
N LYS A 64 15.87 -5.22 7.92
CA LYS A 64 16.17 -5.91 9.19
C LYS A 64 16.60 -7.36 8.97
N THR A 65 15.91 -8.11 8.11
CA THR A 65 16.28 -9.50 7.81
C THR A 65 17.64 -9.57 7.12
N LYS A 66 17.94 -8.66 6.19
CA LYS A 66 19.28 -8.55 5.57
C LYS A 66 20.37 -8.24 6.59
N GLN A 67 20.13 -7.31 7.51
CA GLN A 67 21.08 -6.99 8.58
C GLN A 67 21.31 -8.18 9.53
N GLN A 68 20.24 -8.89 9.91
CA GLN A 68 20.35 -10.08 10.75
C GLN A 68 21.11 -11.20 10.02
N TYR A 69 20.82 -11.43 8.75
CA TYR A 69 21.52 -12.42 7.94
C TYR A 69 23.00 -12.07 7.78
N ALA A 70 23.33 -10.80 7.48
CA ALA A 70 24.72 -10.34 7.41
C ALA A 70 25.47 -10.54 8.73
N LYS A 71 24.80 -10.33 9.88
CA LYS A 71 25.38 -10.60 11.20
C LYS A 71 25.64 -12.09 11.43
N LEU A 72 24.72 -12.97 11.03
CA LEU A 72 24.91 -14.42 11.14
C LEU A 72 26.05 -14.89 10.24
N LEU A 73 26.08 -14.43 8.98
CA LEU A 73 27.15 -14.76 8.04
C LEU A 73 28.53 -14.29 8.55
N ALA A 74 28.61 -13.10 9.14
CA ALA A 74 29.84 -12.60 9.74
C ALA A 74 30.27 -13.42 10.96
N LYS A 75 29.32 -13.93 11.76
CA LYS A 75 29.63 -14.84 12.88
C LYS A 75 30.10 -16.20 12.41
N GLU A 76 29.46 -16.77 11.39
CA GLU A 76 29.85 -18.05 10.79
C GLU A 76 31.25 -17.98 10.19
N LYS A 77 31.57 -16.90 9.46
CA LYS A 77 32.93 -16.69 8.94
C LYS A 77 33.98 -16.60 10.05
N LYS A 78 33.68 -15.88 11.14
CA LYS A 78 34.58 -15.79 12.30
C LYS A 78 34.74 -17.14 13.01
N ALA A 79 33.67 -17.93 13.11
CA ALA A 79 33.73 -19.27 13.68
C ALA A 79 34.58 -20.22 12.81
N GLN A 80 34.42 -20.16 11.48
CA GLN A 80 35.24 -20.93 10.54
C GLN A 80 36.73 -20.55 10.61
N GLU A 81 37.05 -19.27 10.74
CA GLU A 81 38.43 -18.80 10.90
C GLU A 81 39.04 -19.24 12.24
N GLN A 82 38.23 -19.37 13.29
CA GLN A 82 38.66 -19.92 14.59
C GLN A 82 38.87 -21.44 14.54
N GLU A 83 38.03 -22.19 13.83
CA GLU A 83 38.18 -23.65 13.65
C GLU A 83 39.35 -24.01 12.72
N GLN A 84 39.71 -23.14 11.78
CA GLN A 84 40.90 -23.32 10.92
C GLN A 84 42.21 -22.87 11.58
N ARG A 85 42.16 -22.32 12.80
CA ARG A 85 43.37 -21.98 13.55
C ARG A 85 43.85 -23.25 14.28
N PRO A 86 44.95 -23.89 13.84
CA PRO A 86 45.43 -25.09 14.51
C PRO A 86 45.79 -24.76 15.96
N GLU A 87 45.32 -25.59 16.88
CA GLU A 87 45.75 -25.58 18.28
C GLU A 87 47.24 -25.95 18.38
N HIS A 88 48.12 -24.97 18.19
CA HIS A 88 49.48 -25.03 18.71
C HIS A 88 49.84 -23.67 19.34
N LEU A 89 50.26 -23.77 20.60
CA LEU A 89 50.47 -22.73 21.59
C LEU A 89 51.49 -21.64 21.19
N GLY A 90 51.18 -20.38 21.55
CA GLY A 90 52.15 -19.28 21.72
C GLY A 90 51.44 -17.92 21.93
N PRO A 91 51.80 -17.12 22.96
CA PRO A 91 50.95 -16.06 23.52
C PRO A 91 50.89 -14.75 22.72
N ALA A 92 49.95 -13.90 23.14
CA ALA A 92 49.46 -12.61 22.65
C ALA A 92 50.46 -11.62 21.96
N PRO A 93 49.94 -10.74 21.07
CA PRO A 93 50.74 -9.90 20.18
C PRO A 93 51.36 -8.68 20.86
N VAL A 94 52.62 -8.42 20.53
CA VAL A 94 53.29 -7.11 20.64
C VAL A 94 52.72 -6.15 19.59
N PRO A 95 52.46 -4.87 19.92
CA PRO A 95 52.18 -3.86 18.91
C PRO A 95 53.50 -3.35 18.34
N VAL A 96 53.76 -3.60 17.06
CA VAL A 96 54.87 -2.96 16.34
C VAL A 96 54.25 -2.03 15.30
N GLU A 97 54.42 -0.74 15.55
CA GLU A 97 54.23 0.34 14.58
C GLU A 97 55.20 0.22 13.41
N ASN A 98 54.73 0.64 12.24
CA ASN A 98 55.48 1.16 11.09
C ASN A 98 56.54 0.25 10.46
N GLN A 99 56.14 -0.48 9.42
CA GLN A 99 56.96 -0.62 8.21
C GLN A 99 56.07 -0.39 6.98
N GLU A 100 56.23 0.81 6.40
CA GLU A 100 55.94 1.05 4.99
C GLU A 100 56.98 0.25 4.21
N ASP A 101 56.57 -0.87 3.60
CA ASP A 101 57.40 -1.59 2.64
C ASP A 101 56.67 -1.66 1.30
N ASP A 102 57.10 -0.76 0.44
CA ASP A 102 57.33 -0.89 -0.99
C ASP A 102 56.43 -1.82 -1.82
N SER A 103 55.77 -1.16 -2.77
CA SER A 103 55.17 -1.75 -3.95
C SER A 103 56.22 -2.50 -4.77
N VAL A 104 56.34 -3.81 -4.55
CA VAL A 104 56.94 -4.70 -5.54
C VAL A 104 55.89 -4.89 -6.65
N PRO A 105 56.12 -4.47 -7.90
CA PRO A 105 55.25 -4.91 -8.98
C PRO A 105 55.55 -6.39 -9.16
N ALA A 106 54.66 -7.24 -8.64
CA ALA A 106 54.63 -8.64 -9.06
C ALA A 106 54.47 -8.62 -10.58
N GLU A 107 55.54 -8.97 -11.31
CA GLU A 107 55.50 -9.12 -12.75
C GLU A 107 54.32 -10.01 -13.10
N MET A 108 53.28 -9.40 -13.66
CA MET A 108 52.09 -10.11 -14.09
C MET A 108 52.54 -11.17 -15.10
N HIS A 109 52.07 -12.41 -14.93
CA HIS A 109 52.36 -13.49 -15.88
C HIS A 109 52.01 -13.02 -17.31
N PRO A 110 52.81 -13.36 -18.34
CA PRO A 110 52.61 -12.90 -19.72
C PRO A 110 51.20 -13.20 -20.26
N ASP A 111 50.63 -14.36 -19.90
CA ASP A 111 49.25 -14.75 -20.23
C ASP A 111 48.17 -13.82 -19.66
N ARG A 112 48.51 -13.06 -18.62
CA ARG A 112 47.61 -12.10 -17.98
C ARG A 112 47.73 -10.72 -18.63
N GLN A 113 48.90 -10.36 -19.17
CA GLN A 113 49.05 -9.13 -19.98
C GLN A 113 48.32 -9.25 -21.32
N THR A 114 48.44 -10.38 -22.02
CA THR A 114 47.73 -10.58 -23.31
C THR A 114 46.23 -10.39 -23.19
N ARG A 115 45.63 -10.85 -22.08
CA ARG A 115 44.19 -10.73 -21.82
C ARG A 115 43.74 -9.32 -21.46
N ILE A 116 44.63 -8.50 -20.88
CA ILE A 116 44.35 -7.09 -20.57
C ILE A 116 44.47 -6.27 -21.85
N ASP A 117 45.51 -6.49 -22.63
CA ASP A 117 45.71 -5.80 -23.92
C ASP A 117 44.56 -6.12 -24.90
N GLU A 118 44.05 -7.35 -24.90
CA GLU A 118 42.86 -7.75 -25.66
C GLU A 118 41.57 -7.04 -25.21
N MET A 119 41.47 -6.67 -23.93
CA MET A 119 40.32 -5.93 -23.39
C MET A 119 40.43 -4.42 -23.62
N GLU A 120 41.64 -3.85 -23.61
CA GLU A 120 41.86 -2.41 -23.82
C GLU A 120 41.84 -2.00 -25.31
N GLY A 121 42.06 -2.94 -26.23
CA GLY A 121 42.05 -2.68 -27.68
C GLY A 121 40.68 -2.63 -28.36
N GLN A 122 39.58 -2.89 -27.65
CA GLN A 122 38.21 -2.84 -28.22
C GLN A 122 37.56 -1.48 -27.90
N PRO A 123 37.34 -0.58 -28.89
CA PRO A 123 36.46 0.55 -28.67
C PRO A 123 35.06 0.04 -28.35
N ASP A 124 34.45 0.55 -27.28
CA ASP A 124 33.05 0.35 -26.90
C ASP A 124 32.11 0.93 -27.99
N GLU A 125 32.01 0.25 -29.14
CA GLU A 125 30.92 0.49 -30.06
C GLU A 125 29.65 -0.12 -29.47
N PRO A 126 28.58 0.67 -29.24
CA PRO A 126 27.28 0.08 -28.96
C PRO A 126 26.80 -0.60 -30.24
N GLN A 127 27.11 -1.89 -30.39
CA GLN A 127 26.48 -2.76 -31.37
C GLN A 127 24.98 -2.76 -31.07
N LYS A 128 24.26 -1.81 -31.67
CA LYS A 128 22.81 -1.91 -31.90
C LYS A 128 22.62 -3.09 -32.84
N ARG A 129 22.64 -4.30 -32.28
CA ARG A 129 22.07 -5.48 -32.92
C ARG A 129 20.59 -5.20 -33.05
N GLN A 130 20.21 -4.53 -34.13
CA GLN A 130 18.87 -4.60 -34.69
C GLN A 130 18.66 -6.06 -35.02
N ARG A 131 18.22 -6.84 -34.02
CA ARG A 131 17.66 -8.16 -34.25
C ARG A 131 16.40 -7.90 -35.04
N GLU A 132 16.49 -8.02 -36.36
CA GLU A 132 15.35 -8.23 -37.22
C GLU A 132 14.46 -9.26 -36.52
N ARG A 133 13.30 -8.79 -36.08
CA ARG A 133 12.35 -9.57 -35.31
C ARG A 133 11.68 -10.51 -36.30
N ARG A 134 12.39 -11.58 -36.69
CA ARG A 134 11.82 -12.69 -37.45
C ARG A 134 10.53 -13.09 -36.74
N GLU A 135 9.41 -12.93 -37.44
CA GLU A 135 8.10 -13.33 -36.97
C GLU A 135 8.16 -14.83 -36.68
N ARG A 136 8.29 -15.18 -35.40
CA ARG A 136 8.25 -16.57 -34.97
C ARG A 136 6.84 -17.07 -35.30
N PRO A 137 6.68 -18.21 -36.01
CA PRO A 137 5.38 -18.79 -36.23
C PRO A 137 4.70 -19.04 -34.87
N PRO A 138 3.36 -18.85 -34.77
CA PRO A 138 2.64 -19.07 -33.53
C PRO A 138 2.89 -20.50 -33.06
N ARG A 139 3.49 -20.63 -31.87
CA ARG A 139 3.72 -21.95 -31.27
C ARG A 139 2.39 -22.69 -31.16
N PRO A 140 2.31 -23.97 -31.53
CA PRO A 140 1.09 -24.76 -31.37
C PRO A 140 0.69 -24.75 -29.90
N GLN A 141 -0.58 -24.37 -29.64
CA GLN A 141 -1.12 -24.37 -28.29
C GLN A 141 -1.05 -25.80 -27.75
N ARG A 142 -0.37 -25.98 -26.62
CA ARG A 142 -0.27 -27.27 -25.95
C ARG A 142 -1.69 -27.76 -25.65
N LYS A 143 -2.04 -28.95 -26.15
CA LYS A 143 -3.32 -29.61 -25.87
C LYS A 143 -3.48 -29.71 -24.35
N SER A 144 -4.68 -29.37 -23.88
CA SER A 144 -5.08 -29.42 -22.46
C SER A 144 -4.68 -30.77 -21.84
N ASN A 145 -3.86 -30.73 -20.78
CA ASN A 145 -3.41 -31.94 -20.10
C ASN A 145 -4.62 -32.59 -19.39
N PRO A 146 -4.96 -33.87 -19.65
CA PRO A 146 -6.18 -34.50 -19.15
C PRO A 146 -6.23 -34.64 -17.62
N GLY A 147 -5.10 -34.52 -16.92
CA GLY A 147 -5.03 -34.56 -15.45
C GLY A 147 -5.67 -33.37 -14.72
N PHE A 148 -6.01 -32.28 -15.43
CA PHE A 148 -6.50 -31.03 -14.81
C PHE A 148 -7.97 -30.70 -15.13
N ALA A 149 -8.76 -31.65 -15.66
CA ALA A 149 -10.15 -31.39 -16.04
C ALA A 149 -11.01 -30.85 -14.88
N ALA A 150 -10.81 -31.35 -13.66
CA ALA A 150 -11.52 -30.87 -12.47
C ALA A 150 -11.09 -29.44 -12.07
N GLU A 151 -9.82 -29.09 -12.27
CA GLU A 151 -9.29 -27.75 -11.97
C GLU A 151 -9.75 -26.73 -13.01
N GLN A 152 -9.85 -27.14 -14.28
CA GLN A 152 -10.38 -26.31 -15.36
C GLN A 152 -11.84 -25.94 -15.12
N LYS A 153 -12.68 -26.90 -14.71
CA LYS A 153 -14.08 -26.63 -14.34
C LYS A 153 -14.19 -25.63 -13.18
N LYS A 154 -13.32 -25.75 -12.16
CA LYS A 154 -13.27 -24.78 -11.04
C LYS A 154 -12.81 -23.41 -11.51
N ALA A 155 -11.84 -23.34 -12.43
CA ALA A 155 -11.37 -22.08 -12.99
C ALA A 155 -12.47 -21.39 -13.83
N GLU A 156 -13.22 -22.15 -14.62
CA GLU A 156 -14.37 -21.64 -15.38
C GLU A 156 -15.49 -21.13 -14.48
N GLN A 157 -15.81 -21.85 -13.40
CA GLN A 157 -16.79 -21.39 -12.40
C GLN A 157 -16.37 -20.06 -11.77
N ARG A 158 -15.09 -19.93 -11.37
CA ARG A 158 -14.55 -18.67 -10.82
C ARG A 158 -14.59 -17.52 -11.83
N LYS A 159 -14.34 -17.79 -13.12
CA LYS A 159 -14.44 -16.79 -14.18
C LYS A 159 -15.89 -16.32 -14.37
N LYS A 160 -16.84 -17.25 -14.43
CA LYS A 160 -18.27 -16.93 -14.55
C LYS A 160 -18.77 -16.09 -13.36
N GLU A 161 -18.42 -16.47 -12.14
CA GLU A 161 -18.78 -15.71 -10.93
C GLU A 161 -18.17 -14.29 -10.94
N ALA A 162 -16.92 -14.15 -11.41
CA ALA A 162 -16.29 -12.84 -11.55
C ALA A 162 -16.99 -11.98 -12.62
N GLU A 163 -17.32 -12.55 -13.77
CA GLU A 163 -18.05 -11.86 -14.85
C GLU A 163 -19.46 -11.43 -14.42
N GLU A 164 -20.17 -12.26 -13.65
CA GLU A 164 -21.48 -11.92 -13.09
C GLU A 164 -21.39 -10.74 -12.11
N ARG A 165 -20.38 -10.75 -11.23
CA ARG A 165 -20.12 -9.61 -10.33
C ARG A 165 -19.80 -8.33 -11.08
N GLU A 166 -18.99 -8.41 -12.14
CA GLU A 166 -18.67 -7.25 -12.97
C GLU A 166 -19.91 -6.71 -13.68
N LYS A 167 -20.78 -7.58 -14.21
CA LYS A 167 -22.06 -7.17 -14.81
C LYS A 167 -22.96 -6.47 -13.80
N GLU A 168 -23.10 -7.01 -12.59
CA GLU A 168 -23.91 -6.39 -11.54
C GLU A 168 -23.37 -5.00 -11.15
N ILE A 169 -22.05 -4.84 -11.04
CA ILE A 169 -21.40 -3.54 -10.77
C ILE A 169 -21.70 -2.57 -11.92
N GLN A 170 -21.54 -2.99 -13.18
CA GLN A 170 -21.80 -2.15 -14.34
C GLN A 170 -23.27 -1.71 -14.42
N GLU A 171 -24.22 -2.59 -14.11
CA GLU A 171 -25.65 -2.25 -14.08
C GLU A 171 -25.96 -1.23 -12.98
N LYS A 172 -25.41 -1.43 -11.77
CA LYS A 172 -25.54 -0.47 -10.67
C LYS A 172 -24.93 0.89 -11.03
N GLU A 173 -23.79 0.91 -11.71
CA GLU A 173 -23.17 2.16 -12.17
C GLU A 173 -23.99 2.86 -13.25
N LYS A 174 -24.54 2.12 -14.22
CA LYS A 174 -25.46 2.65 -15.24
C LYS A 174 -26.71 3.25 -14.60
N ALA A 175 -27.34 2.53 -13.67
CA ALA A 175 -28.51 3.02 -12.94
C ALA A 175 -28.21 4.29 -12.14
N LYS A 176 -27.07 4.33 -11.42
CA LYS A 176 -26.61 5.54 -10.73
C LYS A 176 -26.38 6.70 -11.70
N ARG A 177 -25.74 6.43 -12.84
CA ARG A 177 -25.46 7.44 -13.87
C ARG A 177 -26.74 8.04 -14.44
N ILE A 178 -27.75 7.21 -14.74
CA ILE A 178 -29.06 7.65 -15.21
C ILE A 178 -29.75 8.51 -14.13
N SER A 179 -29.79 8.04 -12.88
CA SER A 179 -30.39 8.80 -11.77
C SER A 179 -29.71 10.16 -11.54
N ILE A 180 -28.38 10.21 -11.61
CA ILE A 180 -27.61 11.46 -11.50
C ILE A 180 -27.91 12.38 -12.69
N GLN A 181 -27.97 11.85 -13.91
CA GLN A 181 -28.28 12.64 -15.11
C GLN A 181 -29.70 13.22 -15.04
N GLU A 182 -30.69 12.44 -14.63
CA GLU A 182 -32.06 12.89 -14.41
C GLU A 182 -32.13 13.97 -13.34
N ARG A 183 -31.47 13.76 -12.19
CA ARG A 183 -31.38 14.76 -11.11
C ARG A 183 -30.76 16.06 -11.62
N ASN A 184 -29.67 15.96 -12.37
CA ASN A 184 -28.99 17.12 -12.94
C ASN A 184 -29.87 17.83 -13.98
N ARG A 185 -30.60 17.09 -14.82
CA ARG A 185 -31.56 17.65 -15.78
C ARG A 185 -32.68 18.39 -15.06
N LYS A 186 -33.31 17.76 -14.05
CA LYS A 186 -34.34 18.38 -13.20
C LYS A 186 -33.80 19.64 -12.52
N LYS A 187 -32.59 19.58 -11.95
CA LYS A 187 -31.93 20.73 -11.32
C LYS A 187 -31.74 21.87 -12.33
N LYS A 188 -31.18 21.60 -13.51
CA LYS A 188 -30.95 22.61 -14.57
C LYS A 188 -32.25 23.31 -14.99
N LEU A 189 -33.32 22.54 -15.18
CA LEU A 189 -34.64 23.10 -15.52
C LEU A 189 -35.15 24.00 -14.39
N MET A 190 -35.11 23.53 -13.13
CA MET A 190 -35.56 24.28 -11.95
C MET A 190 -34.72 25.51 -11.62
N THR A 191 -33.45 25.53 -11.99
CA THR A 191 -32.56 26.68 -11.78
C THR A 191 -32.58 27.68 -12.94
N ALA A 192 -33.26 27.36 -14.05
CA ALA A 192 -33.30 28.24 -15.21
C ALA A 192 -33.97 29.58 -14.87
N LYS A 193 -33.24 30.67 -15.13
CA LYS A 193 -33.66 32.06 -14.90
C LYS A 193 -33.53 32.87 -16.19
N THR A 194 -34.41 33.86 -16.36
CA THR A 194 -34.34 34.88 -17.42
C THR A 194 -33.18 35.83 -17.14
N VAL A 195 -32.88 36.71 -18.10
CA VAL A 195 -31.84 37.75 -17.94
C VAL A 195 -32.15 38.64 -16.73
N ASP A 196 -33.43 38.94 -16.50
CA ASP A 196 -33.92 39.71 -15.35
C ASP A 196 -33.89 38.93 -14.02
N GLY A 197 -33.31 37.72 -13.98
CA GLY A 197 -33.20 36.87 -12.79
C GLY A 197 -34.50 36.17 -12.35
N ARG A 198 -35.63 36.46 -13.02
CA ARG A 198 -36.92 35.78 -12.80
C ARG A 198 -36.83 34.31 -13.23
N LYS A 199 -37.63 33.43 -12.62
CA LYS A 199 -37.65 32.00 -13.00
C LYS A 199 -38.29 31.82 -14.37
N MET A 200 -37.69 31.00 -15.23
CA MET A 200 -38.27 30.69 -16.54
C MET A 200 -39.32 29.58 -16.41
N LEU A 201 -40.58 29.96 -16.21
CA LEU A 201 -41.69 29.00 -16.01
C LEU A 201 -41.82 28.02 -17.17
N GLY A 202 -41.59 28.45 -18.41
CA GLY A 202 -41.64 27.57 -19.59
C GLY A 202 -40.62 26.41 -19.58
N LYS A 203 -39.46 26.58 -18.91
CA LYS A 203 -38.48 25.49 -18.74
C LYS A 203 -38.78 24.63 -17.51
N GLN A 204 -39.50 25.18 -16.53
CA GLN A 204 -39.80 24.54 -15.25
C GLN A 204 -41.14 23.80 -15.26
N SER A 205 -42.05 24.15 -16.16
CA SER A 205 -43.43 23.67 -16.22
C SER A 205 -43.51 22.15 -16.19
N SER A 206 -42.71 21.42 -16.98
CA SER A 206 -42.72 19.96 -17.03
C SER A 206 -42.35 19.29 -15.69
N VAL A 207 -41.35 19.83 -15.00
CA VAL A 207 -40.91 19.31 -13.69
C VAL A 207 -41.93 19.63 -12.61
N LEU A 208 -42.51 20.84 -12.65
CA LEU A 208 -43.54 21.26 -11.70
C LEU A 208 -44.84 20.46 -11.88
N LEU A 209 -45.26 20.21 -13.12
CA LEU A 209 -46.45 19.40 -13.43
C LEU A 209 -46.27 17.95 -12.94
N SER A 210 -45.14 17.31 -13.23
CA SER A 210 -44.84 15.97 -12.73
C SER A 210 -44.87 15.90 -11.21
N LYS A 211 -44.40 16.95 -10.52
CA LYS A 211 -44.46 17.04 -9.05
C LYS A 211 -45.88 17.16 -8.53
N ILE A 212 -46.71 18.01 -9.15
CA ILE A 212 -48.13 18.16 -8.77
C ILE A 212 -48.89 16.86 -9.00
N GLN A 213 -48.69 16.20 -10.15
CA GLN A 213 -49.28 14.89 -10.43
C GLN A 213 -48.91 13.85 -9.35
N GLN A 214 -47.63 13.82 -8.95
CA GLN A 214 -47.18 12.92 -7.88
C GLN A 214 -47.84 13.23 -6.53
N GLN A 215 -48.07 14.51 -6.20
CA GLN A 215 -48.76 14.92 -4.97
C GLN A 215 -50.28 14.65 -5.00
N MET A 216 -50.88 14.62 -6.19
CA MET A 216 -52.30 14.29 -6.35
C MET A 216 -52.54 12.77 -6.44
N SER A 217 -51.51 11.98 -6.75
CA SER A 217 -51.57 10.52 -6.76
C SER A 217 -51.29 9.87 -5.39
N THR A 218 -50.85 10.67 -4.41
CA THR A 218 -50.65 10.25 -3.00
C THR A 218 -51.87 10.62 -2.19
#